data_AF-A0A8K0ND80-F1
#
_entry.id   AF-A0A8K0ND80-F1
#
_cell.length_a   1.000
_cell.length_b   1.000
_cell.length_c   1.000
_cell.angle_alpha   90.00
_cell.angle_beta   90.00
_cell.angle_gamma   90.00
#
_symmetry.space_group_name_H-M   'P 1'
#
loop_
_entity.id
_entity.type
_entity.pdbx_description
1 polymer ?
#
loop_
_entity_poly.entity_id
_entity_poly.type
_entity_poly.pdbx_seq_one_letter_code
_entity_poly.pdbx_strand_id
1 'polypeptide(L)' 'MKITALLVFRCAGSGGDSSSGPSDPVVLANASDVSHFGYFQRTAAKEFILFVGRTVAKRTPPGQRQSVQHEGNGEILALQ' A
#
# COMPACT_ATOMS: atom_id res chain seq x y z
N MET A 1 14.47 -6.15 -12.50
CA MET A 1 13.51 -5.90 -11.40
C MET A 1 13.45 -4.40 -11.16
N LYS A 2 12.26 -3.78 -11.18
CA LYS A 2 12.09 -2.36 -10.87
C LYS A 2 11.07 -2.22 -9.74
N ILE A 3 11.39 -1.39 -8.74
CA ILE A 3 10.48 -1.06 -7.64
C ILE A 3 9.68 0.18 -8.06
N THR A 4 8.37 0.04 -8.18
CA THR A 4 7.47 1.15 -8.59
C THR A 4 7.11 2.04 -7.40
N ALA A 5 6.96 1.48 -6.20
CA ALA A 5 6.64 2.25 -5.02
C ALA A 5 7.13 1.58 -3.73
N LEU A 6 7.44 2.42 -2.74
CA LEU A 6 7.66 2.06 -1.35
C LEU A 6 6.72 2.92 -0.49
N LEU A 7 5.89 2.27 0.30
CA LEU A 7 4.87 2.89 1.14
C LEU A 7 5.07 2.44 2.58
N VAL A 8 4.96 3.39 3.51
CA VAL A 8 4.95 3.10 4.95
C VAL A 8 3.58 3.47 5.47
N PHE A 9 2.90 2.52 6.11
CA PHE A 9 1.58 2.72 6.70
C PHE A 9 1.62 2.52 8.21
N ARG A 10 0.88 3.35 8.94
CA ARG A 10 0.44 3.05 10.30
C ARG A 10 -0.89 2.33 10.20
N CYS A 11 -0.91 1.04 10.53
CA CYS A 11 -2.13 0.27 10.69
C CYS A 11 -2.50 0.31 12.17
N ALA A 12 -3.69 0.80 12.54
CA ALA A 12 -4.10 0.77 13.93
C ALA A 12 -4.31 -0.70 14.34
N GLY A 13 -3.49 -1.18 15.27
CA GLY A 13 -3.74 -2.42 15.97
C GLY A 13 -4.93 -2.26 16.90
N SER A 14 -5.56 -3.36 17.27
CA SER A 14 -6.60 -3.52 18.30
C SER A 14 -6.13 -3.11 19.71
N GLY A 15 -5.59 -1.90 19.87
CA GLY A 15 -5.01 -1.41 21.12
C GLY A 15 -4.92 0.10 21.12
N GLY A 16 -5.97 0.76 21.63
CA GLY A 16 -5.81 2.06 22.28
C GLY A 16 -6.72 3.22 21.92
N ASP A 17 -7.98 3.03 21.49
CA ASP A 17 -9.07 4.00 21.72
C ASP A 17 -10.46 3.37 21.47
N SER A 18 -11.26 3.27 22.52
CA SER A 18 -12.51 2.50 22.57
C SER A 18 -13.70 3.13 21.84
N SER A 19 -13.51 3.97 20.80
CA SER A 19 -14.62 4.73 20.19
C SER A 19 -14.71 4.75 18.67
N SER A 20 -13.83 4.08 17.93
CA SER A 20 -13.99 4.00 16.47
C SER A 20 -13.57 2.63 15.96
N GLY A 21 -14.34 2.06 15.03
CA GLY A 21 -14.06 0.78 14.40
C GLY A 21 -12.70 0.73 13.69
N PRO A 22 -12.39 -0.35 12.94
CA PRO A 22 -11.11 -0.51 12.28
C PRO A 22 -10.77 0.71 11.42
N SER A 23 -9.80 1.51 11.86
CA SER A 23 -9.43 2.75 11.19
C SER A 23 -8.62 2.46 9.93
N ASP A 24 -8.82 3.26 8.90
CA ASP A 24 -8.05 3.14 7.66
C ASP A 24 -6.54 3.32 7.90
N PRO A 25 -5.68 2.53 7.24
CA PRO A 25 -4.24 2.70 7.34
C PRO A 25 -3.82 4.12 6.94
N VAL A 26 -3.07 4.76 7.84
CA VAL A 26 -2.55 6.12 7.62
C VAL A 26 -1.23 6.02 6.88
N VAL A 27 -1.09 6.72 5.75
CA VAL A 27 0.17 6.80 5.00
C VAL A 27 1.14 7.66 5.81
N LEU A 28 2.27 7.10 6.23
CA LEU A 28 3.36 7.82 6.89
C LEU A 28 4.41 8.31 5.88
N ALA A 29 4.71 7.50 4.87
CA ALA A 29 5.64 7.84 3.81
C ALA A 29 5.22 7.19 2.48
N ASN A 30 5.50 7.88 1.38
CA ASN A 30 5.26 7.40 0.02
C ASN A 30 6.40 7.85 -0.89
N ALA A 31 7.12 6.90 -1.44
CA ALA A 31 8.05 7.11 -2.55
C ALA A 31 7.56 6.29 -3.75
N SER A 32 7.23 6.94 -4.86
CA SER A 32 6.75 6.25 -6.07
C SER A 32 7.49 6.74 -7.32
N ASP A 33 7.97 5.79 -8.11
CA ASP A 33 8.57 6.01 -9.41
C ASP A 33 7.62 5.52 -10.52
N VAL A 34 6.87 6.48 -11.08
CA VAL A 34 5.93 6.25 -12.18
C VAL A 34 6.49 6.70 -13.54
N SER A 35 7.81 6.89 -13.66
CA SER A 35 8.44 7.40 -14.88
C SER A 35 8.19 6.52 -16.11
N HIS A 36 8.06 5.20 -15.91
CA HIS A 36 7.81 4.22 -16.97
C HIS A 36 6.37 4.22 -17.49
N PHE A 37 5.43 4.84 -16.78
CA PHE A 37 4.08 5.04 -17.27
C PHE A 37 4.04 6.24 -18.23
N GLY A 38 3.16 6.15 -19.24
CA GLY A 38 2.89 7.28 -20.13
C GLY A 38 2.45 8.51 -19.34
N TYR A 39 2.83 9.71 -19.78
CA TYR A 39 2.64 10.95 -19.01
C TYR A 39 1.22 11.12 -18.45
N PHE A 40 0.20 10.85 -19.27
CA PHE A 40 -1.21 10.94 -18.89
C PHE A 40 -1.70 9.84 -17.93
N GLN A 41 -0.99 8.72 -17.83
CA GLN A 41 -1.31 7.60 -16.94
C GLN A 41 -0.70 7.77 -15.54
N ARG A 42 0.30 8.66 -15.38
CA ARG A 42 1.06 8.79 -14.13
C ARG A 42 0.22 9.18 -12.93
N THR A 43 -0.78 10.05 -13.11
CA THR A 43 -1.70 10.44 -12.04
C THR A 43 -2.52 9.23 -11.59
N ALA A 44 -3.14 8.53 -12.53
CA ALA A 44 -3.91 7.31 -12.24
C ALA A 44 -3.03 6.22 -11.59
N ALA A 45 -1.78 6.05 -12.04
CA ALA A 45 -0.84 5.10 -11.46
C ALA A 45 -0.52 5.42 -9.99
N LYS A 46 -0.29 6.69 -9.65
CA LYS A 46 -0.05 7.12 -8.25
C LYS A 46 -1.25 6.87 -7.36
N GLU A 47 -2.46 7.12 -7.85
CA GLU A 47 -3.70 6.84 -7.12
C GLU A 47 -3.89 5.33 -6.91
N PHE A 48 -3.64 4.54 -7.96
CA PHE A 48 -3.71 3.09 -7.89
C PHE A 48 -2.72 2.50 -6.88
N ILE A 49 -1.48 2.97 -6.87
CA ILE A 49 -0.44 2.59 -5.89
C ILE A 49 -0.94 2.79 -4.45
N LEU A 50 -1.55 3.95 -4.16
CA LEU A 50 -2.08 4.25 -2.83
C LEU A 50 -3.30 3.40 -2.49
N PHE A 51 -4.21 3.20 -3.44
CA PHE A 51 -5.39 2.36 -3.27
C PHE A 51 -5.02 0.92 -2.93
N VAL A 52 -4.10 0.31 -3.70
CA VAL A 52 -3.65 -1.06 -3.47
C VAL A 52 -2.84 -1.14 -2.18
N GLY A 53 -1.93 -0.19 -1.92
CA GLY A 53 -1.17 -0.15 -0.68
C GLY A 53 -2.05 -0.15 0.58
N ARG A 54 -3.10 0.68 0.61
CA ARG A 54 -4.08 0.67 1.70
C ARG A 54 -4.84 -0.66 1.80
N THR A 55 -5.22 -1.23 0.66
CA THR A 55 -5.94 -2.51 0.62
C THR A 55 -5.09 -3.64 1.20
N VAL A 56 -3.83 -3.76 0.78
CA VAL A 56 -2.92 -4.80 1.29
C VAL A 56 -2.57 -4.55 2.76
N ALA A 57 -2.36 -3.29 3.17
CA ALA A 57 -2.13 -2.94 4.57
C ALA A 57 -3.30 -3.33 5.48
N LYS A 58 -4.56 -3.20 5.03
CA LYS A 58 -5.74 -3.66 5.77
C LYS A 58 -5.87 -5.18 5.85
N ARG A 59 -5.41 -5.90 4.82
CA ARG A 59 -5.57 -7.35 4.68
C ARG A 59 -4.40 -8.15 5.24
N THR A 60 -3.31 -7.49 5.59
CA THR A 60 -2.16 -8.08 6.28
C THR A 60 -2.35 -7.90 7.79
N PRO A 61 -2.43 -8.98 8.57
CA PRO A 61 -2.43 -8.91 10.03
C PRO A 61 -1.04 -8.58 10.60
N PRO A 62 -0.96 -7.99 11.82
CA PRO A 62 0.31 -7.68 12.46
C PRO A 62 1.22 -8.90 12.58
N GLY A 63 2.52 -8.72 12.29
CA GLY A 63 3.51 -9.80 12.32
C GLY A 63 3.43 -10.76 11.14
N GLN A 64 2.55 -10.53 10.16
CA GLN A 64 2.50 -11.29 8.92
C GLN A 64 3.13 -10.52 7.76
N ARG A 65 3.57 -11.29 6.78
CA ARG A 65 4.09 -10.80 5.51
C ARG A 65 3.25 -11.41 4.40
N GLN A 66 2.88 -10.60 3.43
CA GLN A 66 2.08 -11.04 2.29
C GLN A 66 2.72 -10.54 0.99
N SER A 67 2.67 -11.40 -0.02
CA SER A 67 2.93 -11.02 -1.41
C SER A 67 1.61 -11.16 -2.17
N VAL A 68 1.23 -10.10 -2.89
CA VAL A 68 0.04 -10.07 -3.74
C VAL A 68 0.48 -9.83 -5.17
N GLN A 69 0.16 -10.77 -6.06
CA GLN A 69 0.36 -10.62 -7.50
C GLN A 69 -0.85 -9.93 -8.13
N HIS A 70 -0.59 -8.92 -8.95
CA HIS A 70 -1.58 -8.22 -9.77
C HIS A 70 -1.25 -8.43 -11.25
N GLU A 71 -2.24 -8.39 -12.15
CA GLU A 71 -2.07 -8.73 -13.56
C GLU A 71 -0.84 -8.05 -14.20
N GLY A 72 -0.07 -8.84 -14.95
CA GLY A 72 1.29 -8.48 -15.35
C GLY A 72 2.33 -8.83 -14.28
N ASN A 73 3.60 -8.53 -14.51
CA ASN A 73 4.69 -8.89 -13.59
C ASN A 73 4.74 -7.98 -12.33
N GLY A 74 3.58 -7.51 -11.85
CA GLY A 74 3.46 -6.61 -10.70
C GLY A 74 3.28 -7.38 -9.39
N GLU A 75 4.20 -7.20 -8.44
CA GLU A 75 4.15 -7.80 -7.12
C GLU A 75 4.09 -6.70 -6.04
N ILE A 76 3.13 -6.79 -5.13
CA ILE A 76 3.06 -5.96 -3.93
C ILE A 76 3.52 -6.78 -2.74
N LEU A 77 4.63 -6.36 -2.14
CA LEU A 77 5.14 -6.94 -0.91
C LEU A 77 4.69 -6.09 0.28
N ALA A 78 3.90 -6.68 1.17
CA ALA A 78 3.51 -6.07 2.43
C ALA A 78 4.21 -6.75 3.60
N LEU A 79 4.80 -5.92 4.44
CA LEU A 79 5.52 -6.31 5.64
C LEU A 79 4.95 -5.48 6.79
N GLN A 80 4.26 -6.13 7.74
CA GLN A 80 3.81 -5.51 8.99
C GLN A 80 4.64 -5.98 10.18
#